data_AF-A0A7W9CF72-F1
#
_entry.id   AF-A0A7W9CF72-F1
#
_cell.length_a   1.000
_cell.length_b   1.000
_cell.length_c   1.000
_cell.angle_alpha   90.00
_cell.angle_beta   90.00
_cell.angle_gamma   90.00
#
_symmetry.space_group_name_H-M   'P 1'
#
loop_
_entity.id
_entity.type
_entity.pdbx_description
1 polymer ?
#
loop_
_entity_poly.entity_id
_entity_poly.type
_entity_poly.pdbx_seq_one_letter_code
_entity_poly.pdbx_strand_id
1 'polypeptide(L)'
;MTSFLPALLVWAVFPGVLAAQDPVGEGTLHVWSQRSGGGVYVSPGERVGAARIRAWSWDVTSNAATPDVAFGFHNEYDCAQGTFRRLQRVRLNDGQVVERVDVAEPHRSPTLMEVESDLLPEFCAGKIGSLVTVPSLEAARSLARNPRH
;
A
#
# COMPACT_ATOMS: atom_id res chain seq x y z
N MET A 1 -52.63 28.49 7.76
CA MET A 1 -52.69 27.39 6.77
C MET A 1 -51.69 27.77 5.70
N THR A 2 -50.55 27.11 5.46
CA THR A 2 -50.11 25.70 5.53
C THR A 2 -48.58 25.76 5.55
N SER A 3 -47.92 25.28 6.60
CA SER A 3 -47.31 23.93 6.72
C SER A 3 -45.91 23.81 6.09
N PHE A 4 -45.04 23.22 6.91
CA PHE A 4 -43.59 23.10 6.82
C PHE A 4 -43.09 22.13 5.72
N LEU A 5 -41.84 22.40 5.27
CA LEU A 5 -40.92 21.56 4.47
C LEU A 5 -40.79 20.11 4.99
N PRO A 6 -40.36 19.14 4.16
CA PRO A 6 -38.91 18.89 4.07
C PRO A 6 -38.37 18.57 2.67
N ALA A 7 -37.08 18.92 2.54
CA ALA A 7 -36.18 18.52 1.48
C ALA A 7 -36.09 16.99 1.33
N LEU A 8 -36.18 16.52 0.09
CA LEU A 8 -35.71 15.17 -0.28
C LEU A 8 -34.22 15.25 -0.62
N LEU A 9 -33.39 15.03 0.39
CA LEU A 9 -32.04 14.52 0.20
C LEU A 9 -32.15 13.16 -0.51
N VAL A 10 -31.81 13.11 -1.78
CA VAL A 10 -31.46 11.82 -2.42
C VAL A 10 -29.97 11.61 -2.18
N TRP A 11 -29.65 10.87 -1.12
CA TRP A 11 -28.34 10.26 -0.93
C TRP A 11 -28.14 9.22 -2.04
N ALA A 12 -27.47 9.60 -3.12
CA ALA A 12 -26.85 8.63 -4.01
C ALA A 12 -25.58 8.10 -3.31
N VAL A 13 -25.74 7.11 -2.44
CA VAL A 13 -24.64 6.29 -1.94
C VAL A 13 -24.23 5.36 -3.07
N PHE A 14 -23.28 5.79 -3.90
CA PHE A 14 -22.46 4.87 -4.70
C PHE A 14 -21.09 4.76 -4.03
N PRO A 15 -20.82 3.76 -3.17
CA PRO A 15 -19.47 3.44 -2.78
C PRO A 15 -18.91 2.55 -3.89
N GLY A 16 -18.67 3.16 -5.05
CA GLY A 16 -18.15 2.49 -6.23
C GLY A 16 -17.05 3.28 -6.91
N VAL A 17 -16.56 4.35 -6.27
CA VAL A 17 -15.28 4.92 -6.64
C VAL A 17 -14.26 3.90 -6.18
N LEU A 18 -13.76 3.10 -7.13
CA LEU A 18 -12.45 2.46 -7.05
C LEU A 18 -11.46 3.56 -6.66
N ALA A 19 -11.28 3.78 -5.36
CA ALA A 19 -10.14 4.51 -4.87
C ALA A 19 -8.96 3.61 -5.26
N ALA A 20 -8.35 3.90 -6.40
CA ALA A 20 -6.99 3.47 -6.63
C ALA A 20 -6.22 3.99 -5.43
N GLN A 21 -5.93 3.09 -4.47
CA GLN A 21 -5.29 3.44 -3.20
C GLN A 21 -4.09 4.35 -3.50
N ASP A 22 -3.97 5.45 -2.78
CA ASP A 22 -2.95 6.45 -3.06
C ASP A 22 -1.54 5.84 -2.90
N PRO A 23 -0.70 5.82 -3.97
CA PRO A 23 0.66 5.31 -3.88
C PRO A 23 1.57 6.05 -2.89
N VAL A 24 1.18 7.25 -2.46
CA VAL A 24 1.95 8.06 -1.50
C VAL A 24 1.84 7.51 -0.08
N GLY A 25 0.92 6.58 0.18
CA GLY A 25 0.82 5.89 1.47
C GLY A 25 0.42 6.85 2.59
N GLU A 26 -0.64 7.62 2.37
CA GLU A 26 -1.31 8.37 3.42
C GLU A 26 -2.08 7.39 4.32
N GLY A 27 -1.74 7.38 5.62
CA GLY A 27 -2.34 6.50 6.61
C GLY A 27 -1.39 5.46 7.20
N THR A 28 -1.91 4.72 8.18
CA THR A 28 -1.14 3.73 8.95
C THR A 28 -0.57 2.65 8.03
N LEU A 29 0.76 2.55 7.95
CA LEU A 29 1.49 1.47 7.31
C LEU A 29 2.00 0.48 8.36
N HIS A 30 2.21 -0.76 7.95
CA HIS A 30 2.78 -1.82 8.76
C HIS A 30 4.22 -2.08 8.35
N VAL A 31 5.11 -2.22 9.33
CA VAL A 31 6.52 -2.55 9.11
C VAL A 31 6.63 -4.05 8.87
N TRP A 32 6.95 -4.44 7.63
CA TRP A 32 7.21 -5.84 7.28
C TRP A 32 8.64 -6.23 7.63
N SER A 33 9.60 -5.39 7.23
CA SER A 33 11.01 -5.58 7.56
C SER A 33 11.72 -4.24 7.66
N GLN A 34 12.75 -4.19 8.50
CA GLN A 34 13.58 -3.00 8.68
C GLN A 34 15.06 -3.37 8.56
N ARG A 35 15.83 -2.48 7.95
CA ARG A 35 17.29 -2.59 7.83
C ARG A 35 17.93 -1.21 7.97
N SER A 36 19.25 -1.18 8.21
CA SER A 36 19.98 0.08 8.19
C SER A 36 19.81 0.76 6.82
N GLY A 37 19.28 1.99 6.80
CA GLY A 37 19.05 2.74 5.57
C GLY A 37 17.81 2.31 4.77
N GLY A 38 16.89 1.51 5.32
CA GLY A 38 15.68 1.15 4.58
C GLY A 38 14.74 0.16 5.26
N GLY A 39 13.74 -0.27 4.52
CA GLY A 39 12.79 -1.28 4.98
C GLY A 39 11.66 -1.52 4.00
N VAL A 40 10.93 -2.60 4.24
CA VAL A 40 9.68 -2.89 3.54
C VAL A 40 8.51 -2.53 4.44
N TYR A 41 7.58 -1.78 3.87
CA TYR A 41 6.37 -1.32 4.53
C TYR A 41 5.16 -1.74 3.69
N VAL A 42 4.04 -2.03 4.34
CA VAL A 42 2.84 -2.48 3.66
C VAL A 42 1.60 -1.76 4.16
N SER A 43 0.67 -1.48 3.27
CA SER A 43 -0.60 -0.87 3.65
C SER A 43 -1.50 -1.91 4.32
N PRO A 44 -2.56 -1.47 5.03
CA PRO A 44 -3.67 -2.33 5.34
C PRO A 44 -4.21 -2.95 4.05
N GLY A 45 -4.60 -4.21 4.13
CA GLY A 45 -5.23 -4.91 3.01
C GLY A 45 -6.70 -4.53 2.88
N GLU A 46 -7.11 -4.17 1.67
CA GLU A 46 -8.51 -3.91 1.32
C GLU A 46 -9.12 -5.16 0.69
N ARG A 47 -10.22 -5.67 1.25
CA ARG A 47 -10.96 -6.79 0.64
C ARG A 47 -11.73 -6.29 -0.58
N VAL A 48 -11.40 -6.82 -1.76
CA VAL A 48 -12.07 -6.51 -3.04
C VAL A 48 -12.91 -7.67 -3.57
N GLY A 49 -13.01 -8.75 -2.80
CA GLY A 49 -13.82 -9.92 -3.10
C GLY A 49 -13.76 -10.93 -1.96
N ALA A 50 -14.50 -12.03 -2.07
CA ALA A 50 -14.60 -13.04 -1.01
C ALA A 50 -13.23 -13.62 -0.60
N ALA A 51 -12.33 -13.78 -1.58
CA ALA A 51 -10.98 -14.32 -1.37
C ALA A 51 -9.88 -13.40 -1.91
N ARG A 52 -10.17 -12.12 -2.19
CA ARG A 52 -9.22 -11.20 -2.82
C ARG A 52 -8.94 -9.97 -1.99
N ILE A 53 -7.65 -9.65 -1.85
CA ILE A 53 -7.15 -8.52 -1.07
C ILE A 53 -6.28 -7.66 -1.98
N ARG A 54 -6.43 -6.34 -1.90
CA ARG A 54 -5.50 -5.38 -2.50
C ARG A 54 -4.71 -4.66 -1.44
N ALA A 55 -3.43 -4.50 -1.68
CA ALA A 55 -2.58 -3.72 -0.80
C ALA A 55 -1.39 -3.15 -1.56
N TRP A 56 -0.82 -2.10 -1.00
CA TRP A 56 0.47 -1.57 -1.40
C TRP A 56 1.59 -2.16 -0.54
N SER A 57 2.72 -2.41 -1.18
CA SER A 57 4.02 -2.60 -0.52
C SER A 57 5.00 -1.54 -1.00
N TRP A 58 5.89 -1.10 -0.13
CA TRP A 58 6.95 -0.14 -0.46
C TRP A 58 8.29 -0.66 0.02
N ASP A 59 9.26 -0.73 -0.89
CA ASP A 59 10.68 -0.83 -0.53
C ASP A 59 11.25 0.58 -0.45
N VAL A 60 11.53 1.01 0.77
CA VAL A 60 12.09 2.32 1.07
C VAL A 60 13.59 2.17 1.24
N THR A 61 14.34 2.93 0.45
CA THR A 61 15.78 3.10 0.62
C THR A 61 16.07 4.56 0.90
N SER A 62 16.74 4.82 2.01
CA SER A 62 17.18 6.15 2.42
C SER A 62 18.69 6.18 2.61
N ASN A 63 19.31 7.22 2.07
CA ASN A 63 20.74 7.46 2.18
C ASN A 63 20.95 8.95 2.46
N ALA A 64 21.83 9.30 3.40
CA ALA A 64 22.14 10.69 3.72
C ALA A 64 22.69 11.49 2.53
N ALA A 65 23.23 10.82 1.50
CA ALA A 65 23.83 11.44 0.33
C ALA A 65 22.90 11.58 -0.89
N THR A 66 21.75 10.91 -0.91
CA THR A 66 20.85 10.90 -2.08
C THR A 66 19.40 11.10 -1.65
N PRO A 67 18.55 11.68 -2.51
CA PRO A 67 17.11 11.74 -2.27
C PRO A 67 16.53 10.36 -1.91
N ASP A 68 15.57 10.33 -0.99
CA ASP A 68 14.89 9.09 -0.63
C ASP A 68 14.16 8.52 -1.83
N VAL A 69 14.42 7.25 -2.11
CA VAL A 69 13.73 6.52 -3.16
C VAL A 69 12.85 5.45 -2.51
N ALA A 70 11.59 5.41 -2.90
CA ALA A 70 10.71 4.31 -2.56
C ALA A 70 10.13 3.70 -3.85
N PHE A 71 10.13 2.38 -3.92
CA PHE A 71 9.41 1.65 -4.97
C PHE A 71 8.13 1.10 -4.37
N GLY A 72 6.99 1.58 -4.84
CA GLY A 72 5.66 1.13 -4.42
C GLY A 72 5.08 0.13 -5.41
N PHE A 73 4.43 -0.92 -4.91
CA PHE A 73 3.79 -1.94 -5.71
C PHE A 73 2.38 -2.19 -5.20
N HIS A 74 1.41 -2.03 -6.08
CA HIS A 74 0.01 -2.34 -5.79
C HIS A 74 -0.26 -3.75 -6.27
N ASN A 75 -0.59 -4.64 -5.35
CA ASN A 75 -0.82 -6.05 -5.65
C ASN A 75 -2.25 -6.43 -5.29
N GLU A 76 -2.79 -7.39 -6.04
CA GLU A 76 -3.99 -8.14 -5.68
C GLU A 76 -3.58 -9.57 -5.35
N TYR A 77 -3.93 -10.01 -4.14
CA TYR A 77 -3.70 -11.34 -3.62
C TYR A 77 -5.00 -12.14 -3.74
N ASP A 78 -4.95 -13.33 -4.36
CA ASP A 78 -6.04 -14.29 -4.42
C ASP A 78 -5.76 -15.44 -3.45
N CYS A 79 -6.41 -15.38 -2.28
CA CYS A 79 -6.23 -16.34 -1.19
C CYS A 79 -6.84 -17.71 -1.48
N ALA A 80 -7.75 -17.81 -2.44
CA ALA A 80 -8.30 -19.11 -2.84
C ALA A 80 -7.31 -19.86 -3.73
N GLN A 81 -6.57 -19.13 -4.57
CA GLN A 81 -5.59 -19.71 -5.49
C GLN A 81 -4.16 -19.72 -4.94
N GLY A 82 -3.90 -18.99 -3.85
CA GLY A 82 -2.55 -18.84 -3.31
C GLY A 82 -1.62 -18.06 -4.25
N THR A 83 -2.18 -17.16 -5.07
CA THR A 83 -1.44 -16.38 -6.06
C THR A 83 -1.58 -14.88 -5.81
N PHE A 84 -0.67 -14.09 -6.36
CA PHE A 84 -0.82 -12.65 -6.43
C PHE A 84 -0.55 -12.17 -7.86
N ARG A 85 -1.10 -10.99 -8.17
CA ARG A 85 -0.78 -10.27 -9.39
C ARG A 85 -0.47 -8.82 -9.07
N ARG A 86 0.54 -8.28 -9.74
CA ARG A 86 0.88 -6.86 -9.66
C ARG A 86 -0.05 -6.06 -10.57
N LEU A 87 -0.65 -5.02 -10.01
CA LEU A 87 -1.53 -4.10 -10.72
C LEU A 87 -0.76 -2.87 -11.19
N GLN A 88 0.10 -2.34 -10.32
CA GLN A 88 0.80 -1.08 -10.56
C GLN A 88 2.17 -1.08 -9.88
N ARG A 89 3.11 -0.37 -10.49
CA ARG A 89 4.38 0.02 -9.89
C ARG A 89 4.50 1.53 -9.90
N VAL A 90 4.99 2.09 -8.80
CA VAL A 90 5.38 3.50 -8.72
C VAL A 90 6.81 3.62 -8.23
N ARG A 91 7.49 4.66 -8.70
CA ARG A 91 8.72 5.14 -8.07
C ARG A 91 8.41 6.49 -7.44
N LEU A 92 8.72 6.61 -6.16
CA LEU A 92 8.64 7.84 -5.43
C LEU A 92 10.05 8.39 -5.22
N ASN A 93 10.21 9.68 -5.43
CA ASN A 93 11.39 10.44 -5.07
C ASN A 93 10.94 11.58 -4.17
N ASP A 94 11.48 11.62 -2.95
CA ASP A 94 11.12 12.62 -1.93
C ASP A 94 9.59 12.76 -1.72
N GLY A 95 8.88 11.62 -1.71
CA GLY A 95 7.42 11.58 -1.48
C GLY A 95 6.57 11.82 -2.71
N GLN A 96 7.18 12.27 -3.81
CA GLN A 96 6.47 12.53 -5.04
C GLN A 96 6.57 11.34 -5.97
N VAL A 97 5.45 10.96 -6.59
CA VAL A 97 5.44 9.94 -7.65
C VAL A 97 6.14 10.51 -8.88
N VAL A 98 7.31 9.98 -9.21
CA VAL A 98 8.10 10.39 -10.39
C VAL A 98 7.95 9.42 -11.56
N GLU A 99 7.52 8.19 -11.29
CA GLU A 99 7.23 7.18 -12.30
C GLU A 99 6.01 6.38 -11.86
N ARG A 100 5.10 6.09 -12.80
CA ARG A 100 3.96 5.20 -12.60
C ARG A 100 3.81 4.30 -13.82
N VAL A 101 3.76 3.01 -13.58
CA VAL A 101 3.61 1.98 -14.61
C VAL A 101 2.45 1.08 -14.22
N ASP A 102 1.39 1.10 -15.02
CA ASP A 102 0.32 0.12 -14.91
C ASP A 102 0.82 -1.19 -15.53
N VAL A 103 0.75 -2.26 -14.75
CA VAL A 103 1.39 -3.52 -15.10
C VAL A 103 0.41 -4.35 -15.91
N ALA A 104 0.46 -4.20 -17.25
CA ALA A 104 -0.33 -5.00 -18.18
C ALA A 104 0.16 -6.46 -18.27
N GLU A 105 1.46 -6.68 -18.05
CA GLU A 105 2.11 -7.99 -17.98
C GLU A 105 3.02 -8.07 -16.75
N PRO A 106 3.10 -9.21 -16.04
CA PRO A 106 3.81 -9.32 -14.77
C PRO A 106 5.29 -8.98 -14.90
N HIS A 107 5.62 -7.72 -14.61
CA HIS A 107 6.99 -7.23 -14.62
C HIS A 107 7.71 -7.76 -13.37
N ARG A 108 8.67 -8.66 -13.58
CA ARG A 108 9.43 -9.32 -12.52
C ARG A 108 10.58 -8.44 -12.06
N SER A 109 10.40 -7.72 -10.95
CA SER A 109 11.55 -7.40 -10.09
C SER A 109 11.77 -8.62 -9.19
N PRO A 110 12.86 -9.40 -9.36
CA PRO A 110 13.01 -10.68 -8.67
C PRO A 110 12.98 -10.52 -7.15
N THR A 111 13.68 -9.52 -6.63
CA THR A 111 13.87 -9.30 -5.20
C THR A 111 12.58 -8.96 -4.47
N LEU A 112 11.64 -8.29 -5.14
CA LEU A 112 10.39 -7.87 -4.49
C LEU A 112 9.26 -8.86 -4.72
N MET A 113 9.30 -9.64 -5.82
CA MET A 113 8.43 -10.80 -5.97
C MET A 113 8.54 -11.79 -4.82
N GLU A 114 9.74 -11.95 -4.24
CA GLU A 114 9.95 -12.78 -3.05
C GLU A 114 9.19 -12.19 -1.85
N VAL A 115 9.35 -10.89 -1.58
CA VAL A 115 8.62 -10.18 -0.52
C VAL A 115 7.11 -10.31 -0.69
N GLU A 116 6.60 -10.15 -1.91
CA GLU A 116 5.15 -10.23 -2.16
C GLU A 116 4.62 -11.66 -2.06
N SER A 117 5.45 -12.65 -2.39
CA SER A 117 5.15 -14.06 -2.14
C SER A 117 5.06 -14.34 -0.63
N ASP A 118 5.93 -13.73 0.17
CA ASP A 118 5.91 -13.88 1.64
C ASP A 118 4.74 -13.13 2.29
N LEU A 119 4.32 -11.99 1.70
CA LEU A 119 3.18 -11.23 2.18
C LEU A 119 1.84 -11.93 1.92
N LEU A 120 1.74 -12.73 0.85
CA LEU A 120 0.51 -13.43 0.48
C LEU A 120 -0.10 -14.25 1.65
N PRO A 121 0.61 -15.20 2.28
CA PRO A 121 0.04 -15.98 3.37
C PRO A 121 -0.34 -15.11 4.58
N GLU A 122 0.37 -14.01 4.80
CA GLU A 122 0.12 -13.11 5.93
C GLU A 122 -1.12 -12.22 5.73
N PHE A 123 -1.34 -11.73 4.52
CA PHE A 123 -2.60 -11.08 4.14
C PHE A 123 -3.78 -12.07 4.23
N CYS A 124 -3.61 -13.27 3.69
CA CYS A 124 -4.67 -14.27 3.67
C CYS A 124 -5.02 -14.81 5.06
N ALA A 125 -4.04 -14.86 5.98
CA ALA A 125 -4.26 -15.18 7.39
C ALA A 125 -4.75 -13.97 8.22
N GLY A 126 -4.81 -12.76 7.64
CA GLY A 126 -5.21 -11.54 8.35
C GLY A 126 -4.21 -11.06 9.41
N LYS A 127 -2.94 -11.46 9.30
CA LYS A 127 -1.91 -11.18 10.32
C LYS A 127 -1.24 -9.82 10.16
N ILE A 128 -1.35 -9.18 9.00
CA ILE A 128 -0.74 -7.87 8.73
C ILE A 128 -1.14 -6.82 9.79
N GLY A 129 -2.40 -6.85 10.25
CA GLY A 129 -2.89 -5.92 11.28
C GLY A 129 -2.20 -6.03 12.65
N SER A 130 -1.41 -7.08 12.90
CA SER A 130 -0.64 -7.28 14.14
C SER A 130 0.79 -6.75 14.09
N LEU A 131 1.25 -6.33 12.91
CA LEU A 131 2.58 -5.77 12.73
C LEU A 131 2.70 -4.37 13.33
N VAL A 132 3.92 -4.01 13.73
CA VAL A 132 4.27 -2.64 14.16
C VAL A 132 3.86 -1.64 13.09
N THR A 133 3.30 -0.51 13.50
CA THR A 133 2.77 0.48 12.58
C THR A 133 3.60 1.76 12.54
N VAL A 134 3.64 2.40 11.38
CA VAL A 134 4.12 3.77 11.18
C VAL A 134 3.01 4.60 10.53
N PRO A 135 2.89 5.91 10.84
CA PRO A 135 1.72 6.70 10.44
C PRO A 135 1.70 7.11 8.96
N SER A 136 2.82 6.95 8.24
CA SER A 136 2.93 7.28 6.81
C SER A 136 4.22 6.73 6.20
N LEU A 137 4.34 6.82 4.87
CA LEU A 137 5.58 6.53 4.16
C LEU A 137 6.70 7.53 4.48
N GLU A 138 6.36 8.76 4.85
CA GLU A 138 7.34 9.75 5.32
C GLU A 138 7.94 9.33 6.67
N ALA A 139 7.10 8.87 7.60
CA ALA A 139 7.56 8.34 8.87
C ALA A 139 8.44 7.09 8.68
N ALA A 140 8.07 6.21 7.75
CA ALA A 140 8.88 5.05 7.35
C ALA A 140 10.28 5.45 6.86
N ARG A 141 10.39 6.52 6.06
CA ARG A 141 11.68 7.07 5.60
C ARG A 141 12.48 7.71 6.73
N SER A 142 11.82 8.44 7.61
CA SER A 142 12.46 9.02 8.80
C SER A 142 13.07 7.93 9.68
N LEU A 143 12.32 6.84 9.90
CA LEU A 143 12.77 5.66 10.62
C LEU A 143 13.95 4.96 9.90
N ALA A 144 13.92 4.88 8.57
CA ALA A 144 15.01 4.33 7.78
C ALA A 144 16.32 5.15 7.89
N ARG A 145 16.24 6.48 8.02
CA ARG A 145 17.40 7.36 8.25
C ARG A 145 17.99 7.21 9.65
N ASN A 146 17.13 7.07 10.66
CA ASN A 146 17.52 7.03 12.06
C ASN A 146 16.90 5.82 12.78
N PRO A 147 17.48 4.61 12.63
CA PRO A 147 16.91 3.38 13.19
C PRO A 147 17.07 3.25 14.72
N ARG A 148 17.46 4.31 15.44
CA ARG A 148 17.76 4.28 16.90
C ARG A 148 16.63 4.79 17.81
N HIS A 149 15.40 4.88 17.31
CA HIS A 149 14.22 5.23 18.09
C HIS A 149 13.20 4.10 18.10
#